data_AF-A0A1R1JSG8-F1
#
_entry.id   AF-A0A1R1JSG8-F1
#
_cell.length_a   1.000
_cell.length_b   1.000
_cell.length_c   1.000
_cell.angle_alpha   90.00
_cell.angle_beta   90.00
_cell.angle_gamma   90.00
#
_symmetry.space_group_name_H-M   'P 1'
#
loop_
_entity.id
_entity.type
_entity.pdbx_description
1 polymer ?
#
loop_
_entity_poly.entity_id
_entity_poly.type
_entity_poly.pdbx_seq_one_letter_code
_entity_poly.pdbx_strand_id
1 'polypeptide(L)'
;MAGTLADTYARAHVSDAYTLTLPYPISANRYWASRTVTPRGKPSFTSTYVTKEAQDYKAQVKKLALVAGVRKPIAGRVRVEFTLYPNRPQDWQKRMRKDGAAWDDTVQCLDLDNAQKVVLDSLKDVVFQDDAWVREISARRAEPDEFGARLVAVVTPLAVERPQTDLFGAVAQERKA
;
A
#
# COMPACT_ATOMS: atom_id res chain seq x y z
N MET A 1 -50.96 1.37 -16.40
CA MET A 1 -50.42 2.70 -16.73
C MET A 1 -49.23 2.98 -15.84
N ALA A 2 -48.15 3.43 -16.46
CA ALA A 2 -46.93 4.02 -15.89
C ALA A 2 -46.13 3.16 -14.90
N GLY A 3 -45.17 2.40 -15.45
CA GLY A 3 -43.93 2.13 -14.75
C GLY A 3 -43.07 3.39 -14.68
N THR A 4 -42.18 3.48 -13.70
CA THR A 4 -41.00 4.35 -13.80
C THR A 4 -39.83 3.64 -13.14
N LEU A 5 -39.08 2.96 -14.01
CA LEU A 5 -37.68 2.60 -13.83
C LEU A 5 -36.89 3.88 -13.62
N ALA A 6 -36.58 4.22 -12.38
CA ALA A 6 -35.63 5.28 -12.06
C ALA A 6 -35.02 5.03 -10.69
N ASP A 7 -34.20 3.99 -10.59
CA ASP A 7 -33.10 4.02 -9.61
C ASP A 7 -31.83 3.39 -10.17
N THR A 8 -31.62 3.62 -11.47
CA THR A 8 -30.36 3.40 -12.17
C THR A 8 -29.39 4.54 -11.82
N TYR A 9 -29.10 4.73 -10.55
CA TYR A 9 -27.92 5.49 -10.15
C TYR A 9 -26.73 4.54 -10.21
N ALA A 10 -26.05 4.58 -11.35
CA ALA A 10 -24.64 4.27 -11.46
C ALA A 10 -23.88 5.01 -10.34
N ARG A 11 -23.68 4.37 -9.20
CA ARG A 11 -22.68 4.78 -8.20
C ARG A 11 -21.30 4.37 -8.71
N ALA A 12 -20.85 5.06 -9.76
CA ALA A 12 -19.44 5.44 -9.83
C ALA A 12 -19.21 6.48 -8.73
N HIS A 13 -18.08 6.40 -8.03
CA HIS A 13 -17.64 7.26 -6.92
C HIS A 13 -18.20 6.91 -5.53
N VAL A 14 -17.58 5.90 -4.92
CA VAL A 14 -16.90 6.08 -3.63
C VAL A 14 -15.59 5.29 -3.69
N SER A 15 -14.57 5.88 -4.31
CA SER A 15 -13.18 5.43 -4.13
C SER A 15 -12.64 6.07 -2.86
N ASP A 16 -13.15 5.63 -1.71
CA ASP A 16 -12.59 6.02 -0.42
C ASP A 16 -11.19 5.40 -0.34
N ALA A 17 -10.18 6.25 -0.47
CA ALA A 17 -8.80 5.86 -0.24
C ALA A 17 -8.58 5.65 1.26
N TYR A 18 -7.86 4.60 1.62
CA TYR A 18 -7.44 4.41 3.01
C TYR A 18 -6.11 5.14 3.24
N THR A 19 -6.07 6.02 4.23
CA THR A 19 -4.83 6.66 4.69
C THR A 19 -4.38 6.01 5.99
N LEU A 20 -3.23 5.36 5.97
CA LEU A 20 -2.63 4.69 7.13
C LEU A 20 -1.37 5.44 7.56
N THR A 21 -1.29 5.81 8.83
CA THR A 21 -0.04 6.22 9.46
C THR A 21 0.55 5.01 10.18
N LEU A 22 1.65 4.48 9.65
CA LEU A 22 2.32 3.27 10.12
C LEU A 22 3.61 3.63 10.89
N PRO A 23 4.07 2.78 11.83
CA PRO A 23 5.37 2.93 12.44
C PRO A 23 6.45 2.91 11.35
N TYR A 24 7.61 3.50 11.65
CA TYR A 24 8.74 3.40 10.73
C TYR A 24 9.04 1.92 10.44
N PRO A 25 9.14 1.51 9.16
CA PRO A 25 9.33 0.11 8.83
C PRO A 25 10.68 -0.39 9.34
N ILE A 26 10.76 -1.68 9.63
CA ILE A 26 12.05 -2.35 9.89
C ILE A 26 12.78 -2.57 8.56
N SER A 27 14.11 -2.67 8.60
CA SER A 27 14.88 -2.92 7.38
C SER A 27 14.53 -4.29 6.79
N ALA A 28 14.66 -4.42 5.46
CA ALA A 28 14.40 -5.70 4.77
C ALA A 28 15.23 -6.86 5.36
N ASN A 29 16.47 -6.60 5.76
CA ASN A 29 17.36 -7.60 6.39
C ASN A 29 16.91 -8.02 7.80
N ARG A 30 16.17 -7.16 8.51
CA ARG A 30 15.50 -7.54 9.77
C ARG A 30 14.16 -8.20 9.53
N TYR A 31 13.57 -7.96 8.36
CA TYR A 31 12.25 -8.49 8.01
C TYR A 31 12.31 -9.96 7.58
N TRP A 32 13.16 -10.25 6.60
CA TRP A 32 13.38 -11.61 6.09
C TRP A 32 14.72 -12.15 6.60
N ALA A 33 14.69 -13.35 7.18
CA ALA A 33 15.87 -14.09 7.57
C ALA A 33 15.97 -15.40 6.79
N SER A 34 17.19 -15.88 6.61
CA SER A 34 17.47 -17.15 5.92
C SER A 34 18.03 -18.16 6.91
N ARG A 35 17.60 -19.42 6.80
CA ARG A 35 18.21 -20.55 7.53
C ARG A 35 18.47 -21.71 6.59
N THR A 36 19.56 -22.43 6.81
CA THR A 36 19.84 -23.68 6.12
C THR A 36 19.07 -24.79 6.80
N VAL A 37 18.21 -25.46 6.05
CA VAL A 37 17.48 -26.64 6.49
C VAL A 37 18.16 -27.86 5.90
N THR A 38 18.55 -28.82 6.74
CA THR A 38 19.14 -30.10 6.33
C THR A 38 18.18 -31.23 6.70
N PRO A 39 17.26 -31.62 5.78
CA PRO A 39 16.36 -32.73 6.03
C PRO A 39 17.12 -34.06 5.99
N ARG A 40 16.67 -35.03 6.78
CA ARG A 40 17.29 -36.38 6.79
C ARG A 40 17.12 -37.03 5.41
N GLY A 41 18.24 -37.38 4.78
CA GLY A 41 18.26 -38.06 3.47
C GLY A 41 17.98 -37.16 2.25
N LYS A 42 17.98 -35.83 2.40
CA LYS A 42 17.84 -34.89 1.27
C LYS A 42 18.94 -33.82 1.31
N PRO A 43 19.29 -33.20 0.16
CA PRO A 43 20.21 -32.07 0.14
C PRO A 43 19.72 -30.92 1.01
N SER A 44 20.66 -30.24 1.67
CA SER A 44 20.38 -29.00 2.38
C SER A 44 19.86 -27.94 1.43
N PHE A 45 18.92 -27.12 1.90
CA PHE A 45 18.42 -25.96 1.14
C PHE A 45 18.27 -24.75 2.05
N THR A 46 18.41 -23.56 1.47
CA THR A 46 18.19 -22.29 2.18
C THR A 46 16.69 -21.97 2.16
N SER A 47 16.12 -21.72 3.33
CA SER A 47 14.72 -21.33 3.52
C SER A 47 14.66 -19.92 4.09
N THR A 48 13.99 -19.02 3.36
CA THR A 48 13.69 -17.66 3.81
C THR A 48 12.39 -17.66 4.60
N TYR A 49 12.38 -16.97 5.74
CA TYR A 49 11.21 -16.82 6.60
C TYR A 49 11.10 -15.38 7.13
N VAL A 50 9.87 -15.02 7.51
CA VAL A 50 9.58 -13.73 8.14
C VAL A 50 9.95 -13.81 9.62
N THR A 51 10.74 -12.87 10.12
CA THR A 51 11.22 -12.86 11.50
C THR A 51 10.10 -12.58 12.51
N LYS A 52 10.36 -12.83 13.79
CA LYS A 52 9.42 -12.48 14.88
C LYS A 52 9.15 -10.98 14.93
N GLU A 53 10.19 -10.17 14.74
CA GLU A 53 10.07 -8.70 14.68
C GLU A 53 9.16 -8.25 13.53
N ALA A 54 9.30 -8.88 12.36
CA ALA A 54 8.42 -8.62 11.23
C ALA A 54 6.97 -9.03 11.50
N GLN A 55 6.72 -10.16 12.17
CA GLN A 55 5.37 -10.55 12.57
C GLN A 55 4.75 -9.53 13.54
N ASP A 56 5.53 -8.98 14.47
CA ASP A 56 5.08 -7.93 15.38
C ASP A 56 4.77 -6.63 14.63
N TYR A 57 5.58 -6.28 13.63
CA TYR A 57 5.32 -5.16 12.72
C TYR A 57 4.01 -5.37 11.93
N LYS A 58 3.81 -6.53 11.31
CA LYS A 58 2.56 -6.87 10.59
C LYS A 58 1.33 -6.78 11.51
N ALA A 59 1.46 -7.22 12.76
CA ALA A 59 0.38 -7.13 13.74
C ALA A 59 0.03 -5.67 14.08
N GLN A 60 1.02 -4.78 14.18
CA GLN A 60 0.79 -3.35 14.36
C GLN A 60 0.12 -2.72 13.13
N VAL A 61 0.59 -3.04 11.92
CA VAL A 61 -0.02 -2.57 10.66
C VAL A 61 -1.50 -2.98 10.58
N LYS A 62 -1.83 -4.23 10.92
CA LYS A 62 -3.22 -4.70 10.97
C LYS A 62 -4.09 -3.88 11.93
N LYS A 63 -3.58 -3.57 13.14
CA LYS A 63 -4.31 -2.74 14.11
C LYS A 63 -4.54 -1.33 13.57
N LEU A 64 -3.54 -0.73 12.96
CA LEU A 64 -3.62 0.63 12.41
C LEU A 64 -4.52 0.70 11.17
N ALA A 65 -4.57 -0.36 10.36
CA ALA A 65 -5.53 -0.47 9.27
C ALA A 65 -6.98 -0.47 9.79
N LEU A 66 -7.26 -1.19 10.89
CA LEU A 66 -8.58 -1.15 11.53
C LEU A 66 -8.93 0.25 12.04
N VAL A 67 -7.96 0.97 12.64
CA VAL A 67 -8.14 2.36 13.06
C VAL A 67 -8.42 3.27 11.87
N ALA A 68 -7.74 3.07 10.74
CA ALA A 68 -7.95 3.79 9.49
C ALA A 68 -9.27 3.43 8.76
N GLY A 69 -10.13 2.62 9.36
CA GLY A 69 -11.44 2.27 8.79
C GLY A 69 -11.44 1.06 7.86
N VAL A 70 -10.29 0.41 7.64
CA VAL A 70 -10.24 -0.83 6.85
C VAL A 70 -11.00 -1.91 7.59
N ARG A 71 -12.09 -2.41 7.02
CA ARG A 71 -12.90 -3.52 7.59
C ARG A 71 -12.77 -4.80 6.77
N LYS A 72 -12.57 -4.65 5.46
CA LYS A 72 -12.32 -5.74 4.52
C LYS A 72 -11.23 -5.29 3.55
N PRO A 73 -10.30 -6.16 3.15
CA PRO A 73 -9.33 -5.83 2.12
C PRO A 73 -10.03 -5.45 0.82
N ILE A 74 -9.48 -4.47 0.11
CA ILE A 74 -9.91 -4.08 -1.22
C ILE A 74 -9.74 -5.29 -2.16
N ALA A 75 -10.81 -5.63 -2.85
CA ALA A 75 -10.79 -6.59 -3.93
C ALA A 75 -10.54 -5.87 -5.26
N GLY A 76 -9.59 -6.36 -6.05
CA GLY A 76 -9.24 -5.76 -7.35
C GLY A 76 -8.13 -4.71 -7.28
N ARG A 77 -7.95 -4.00 -8.39
CA ARG A 77 -6.77 -3.15 -8.66
C ARG A 77 -6.64 -2.00 -7.67
N VAL A 78 -5.42 -1.68 -7.25
CA VAL A 78 -5.13 -0.56 -6.34
C VAL A 78 -3.94 0.28 -6.81
N ARG A 79 -3.97 1.56 -6.47
CA ARG A 79 -2.81 2.45 -6.41
C ARG A 79 -2.34 2.54 -4.96
N VAL A 80 -1.03 2.52 -4.76
CA VAL A 80 -0.43 2.70 -3.44
C VAL A 80 0.58 3.86 -3.48
N GLU A 81 0.48 4.75 -2.50
CA GLU A 81 1.36 5.91 -2.37
C GLU A 81 2.03 5.88 -1.01
N PHE A 82 3.37 5.95 -0.99
CA PHE A 82 4.17 5.90 0.22
C PHE A 82 4.91 7.23 0.44
N THR A 83 4.76 7.80 1.63
CA THR A 83 5.61 8.89 2.12
C THR A 83 6.34 8.43 3.37
N LEU A 84 7.66 8.28 3.26
CA LEU A 84 8.54 7.90 4.37
C LEU A 84 9.08 9.16 5.07
N TYR A 85 8.83 9.28 6.36
CA TYR A 85 9.33 10.35 7.22
C TYR A 85 10.47 9.79 8.08
N PRO A 86 11.74 10.19 7.85
CA PRO A 86 12.87 9.75 8.65
C PRO A 86 12.81 10.35 10.06
N ASN A 87 13.59 9.77 10.98
CA ASN A 87 13.73 10.35 12.31
C ASN A 87 14.48 11.68 12.24
N ARG A 88 13.96 12.71 12.92
CA ARG A 88 14.65 13.99 13.03
C ARG A 88 15.89 13.84 13.91
N PRO A 89 17.11 14.12 13.42
CA PRO A 89 18.31 14.02 14.22
C PRO A 89 18.33 15.14 15.28
N GLN A 90 18.98 14.90 16.42
CA GLN A 90 19.02 15.88 17.51
C GLN A 90 19.76 17.17 17.13
N ASP A 91 20.71 17.08 16.19
CA ASP A 91 21.52 18.20 15.71
C ASP A 91 20.91 18.90 14.47
N TRP A 92 19.63 18.66 14.14
CA TRP A 92 18.97 19.24 12.95
C TRP A 92 19.11 20.76 12.86
N GLN A 93 19.01 21.48 13.99
CA GLN A 93 19.17 22.94 14.00
C GLN A 93 20.58 23.38 13.60
N LYS A 94 21.60 22.59 13.94
CA LYS A 94 22.99 22.85 13.53
C LYS A 94 23.15 22.58 12.04
N ARG A 95 22.56 21.51 11.52
CA ARG A 95 22.56 21.17 10.09
C ARG A 95 21.86 22.26 9.28
N MET A 96 20.67 22.70 9.70
CA MET A 96 19.95 23.80 9.03
C MET A 96 20.76 25.10 8.95
N ARG A 97 21.47 25.48 10.02
CA ARG A 97 22.33 26.67 9.99
C ARG A 97 23.50 26.54 9.02
N LYS A 98 24.00 25.33 8.79
CA LYS A 98 25.19 25.05 7.98
C LYS A 98 24.83 24.79 6.51
N ASP A 99 23.84 23.95 6.27
CA ASP A 99 23.50 23.35 4.98
C ASP A 99 22.16 23.88 4.42
N GLY A 100 21.45 24.74 5.17
CA GLY A 100 20.25 25.44 4.71
C GLY A 100 19.09 24.50 4.39
N ALA A 101 18.54 24.61 3.18
CA ALA A 101 17.41 23.79 2.72
C ALA A 101 17.79 22.32 2.47
N ALA A 102 19.07 21.99 2.31
CA ALA A 102 19.57 20.65 2.04
C ALA A 102 20.04 19.92 3.32
N TRP A 103 19.63 20.40 4.50
CA TRP A 103 20.13 19.88 5.78
C TRP A 103 19.78 18.40 6.02
N ASP A 104 18.72 17.90 5.38
CA ASP A 104 18.20 16.56 5.55
C ASP A 104 18.87 15.52 4.62
N ASP A 105 19.66 15.95 3.62
CA ASP A 105 20.32 15.05 2.66
C ASP A 105 21.20 13.98 3.31
N THR A 106 21.71 14.27 4.50
CA THR A 106 22.59 13.38 5.28
C THR A 106 21.87 12.64 6.42
N VAL A 107 20.55 12.80 6.53
CA VAL A 107 19.75 12.12 7.55
C VAL A 107 19.67 10.63 7.21
N GLN A 108 19.99 9.80 8.20
CA GLN A 108 19.85 8.36 8.07
C GLN A 108 18.39 7.99 7.79
N CYS A 109 18.16 7.31 6.67
CA CYS A 109 16.86 6.87 6.22
C CYS A 109 16.98 5.48 5.61
N LEU A 110 15.95 4.65 5.74
CA LEU A 110 15.84 3.44 4.94
C LEU A 110 15.71 3.78 3.47
N ASP A 111 16.26 2.91 2.63
CA ASP A 111 16.04 2.96 1.19
C ASP A 111 14.53 2.81 0.91
N LEU A 112 14.04 3.60 -0.05
CA LEU A 112 12.60 3.65 -0.36
C LEU A 112 12.07 2.30 -0.86
N ASP A 113 12.87 1.57 -1.63
CA ASP A 113 12.52 0.25 -2.14
C ASP A 113 12.44 -0.80 -1.02
N ASN A 114 13.38 -0.77 -0.06
CA ASN A 114 13.37 -1.62 1.12
C ASN A 114 12.14 -1.34 1.99
N ALA A 115 11.83 -0.07 2.25
CA ALA A 115 10.63 0.35 2.98
C ALA A 115 9.34 -0.09 2.25
N GLN A 116 9.26 0.16 0.94
CA GLN A 116 8.15 -0.25 0.09
C GLN A 116 7.91 -1.76 0.14
N LYS A 117 8.97 -2.57 0.00
CA LYS A 117 8.88 -4.03 0.01
C LYS A 117 8.31 -4.56 1.33
N VAL A 118 8.79 -4.03 2.46
CA VAL A 118 8.33 -4.39 3.80
C VAL A 118 6.88 -4.00 4.04
N VAL A 119 6.51 -2.78 3.63
CA VAL A 119 5.14 -2.26 3.82
C VAL A 119 4.15 -2.99 2.93
N LEU A 120 4.46 -3.26 1.66
CA LEU A 120 3.57 -4.00 0.76
C LEU A 120 3.24 -5.40 1.31
N ASP A 121 4.25 -6.15 1.79
CA ASP A 121 4.01 -7.46 2.42
C ASP A 121 3.15 -7.36 3.69
N SER A 122 3.25 -6.23 4.40
CA SER A 122 2.47 -5.96 5.61
C SER A 122 1.03 -5.50 5.34
N LEU A 123 0.77 -4.92 4.17
CA LEU A 123 -0.56 -4.49 3.73
C LEU A 123 -1.36 -5.61 3.02
N LYS A 124 -0.67 -6.63 2.51
CA LYS A 124 -1.28 -7.83 1.93
C LYS A 124 -2.18 -8.54 2.94
N ASP A 125 -3.36 -8.96 2.48
CA ASP A 125 -4.47 -9.53 3.27
C ASP A 125 -5.02 -8.61 4.38
N VAL A 126 -4.51 -7.38 4.48
CA VAL A 126 -4.94 -6.39 5.49
C VAL A 126 -5.73 -5.28 4.80
N VAL A 127 -5.12 -4.60 3.82
CA VAL A 127 -5.72 -3.46 3.11
C VAL A 127 -6.14 -3.83 1.69
N PHE A 128 -5.41 -4.72 1.04
CA PHE A 128 -5.77 -5.31 -0.25
C PHE A 128 -5.49 -6.82 -0.23
N GLN A 129 -6.18 -7.58 -1.07
CA GLN A 129 -6.10 -9.05 -1.05
C GLN A 129 -4.70 -9.58 -1.39
N ASP A 130 -4.09 -9.04 -2.44
CA ASP A 130 -2.81 -9.53 -2.94
C ASP A 130 -2.04 -8.36 -3.58
N ASP A 131 -0.73 -8.36 -3.43
CA ASP A 131 0.17 -7.37 -4.03
C ASP A 131 0.17 -7.43 -5.57
N ALA A 132 -0.26 -8.54 -6.17
CA ALA A 132 -0.54 -8.67 -7.60
C ALA A 132 -1.64 -7.71 -8.12
N TRP A 133 -2.46 -7.14 -7.22
CA TRP A 133 -3.46 -6.14 -7.58
C TRP A 133 -2.91 -4.71 -7.65
N VAL A 134 -1.71 -4.47 -7.14
CA VAL A 134 -1.10 -3.14 -7.19
C VAL A 134 -0.70 -2.83 -8.64
N ARG A 135 -1.28 -1.76 -9.21
CA ARG A 135 -1.00 -1.34 -10.60
C ARG A 135 -0.16 -0.08 -10.68
N GLU A 136 -0.19 0.72 -9.63
CA GLU A 136 0.54 1.97 -9.54
C GLU A 136 1.15 2.08 -8.16
N ILE A 137 2.43 2.41 -8.11
CA ILE A 137 3.15 2.69 -6.86
C ILE A 137 3.88 4.02 -7.02
N SER A 138 3.66 4.94 -6.08
CA SER A 138 4.49 6.11 -5.89
C SER A 138 5.15 6.04 -4.51
N ALA A 139 6.42 6.40 -4.43
CA ALA A 139 7.15 6.42 -3.17
C ALA A 139 8.03 7.66 -3.11
N ARG A 140 8.03 8.35 -1.97
CA ARG A 140 8.90 9.50 -1.72
C ARG A 140 9.41 9.51 -0.29
N ARG A 141 10.58 10.13 -0.11
CA ARG A 141 11.12 10.52 1.19
C ARG A 141 10.65 11.95 1.48
N ALA A 142 10.12 12.18 2.66
CA ALA A 142 9.82 13.51 3.17
C ALA A 142 10.94 13.99 4.10
N GLU A 143 11.01 15.31 4.31
CA GLU A 143 11.86 15.88 5.35
C GLU A 143 11.41 15.40 6.75
N PRO A 144 12.33 15.22 7.72
CA PRO A 144 11.97 14.87 9.08
C PRO A 144 11.12 15.95 9.76
N ASP A 145 9.92 15.57 10.21
CA ASP A 145 9.01 16.46 10.91
C ASP A 145 8.95 16.20 12.43
N GLU A 146 8.04 16.89 13.13
CA GLU A 146 7.86 16.81 14.58
C GLU A 146 7.04 15.60 15.06
N PHE A 147 6.38 14.88 14.15
CA PHE A 147 5.56 13.71 14.49
C PHE A 147 6.38 12.42 14.56
N GLY A 148 7.69 12.52 14.37
CA GLY A 148 8.62 11.41 14.46
C GLY A 148 8.62 10.49 13.23
N ALA A 149 9.50 9.48 13.30
CA ALA A 149 9.73 8.54 12.21
C ALA A 149 8.49 7.68 11.96
N ARG A 150 7.98 7.73 10.73
CA ARG A 150 6.79 6.99 10.32
C ARG A 150 6.73 6.78 8.81
N LEU A 151 5.82 5.94 8.37
CA LEU A 151 5.46 5.84 6.96
C LEU A 151 3.95 6.08 6.82
N VAL A 152 3.59 6.99 5.92
CA VAL A 152 2.21 7.23 5.54
C VAL A 152 1.94 6.48 4.24
N ALA A 153 0.96 5.58 4.26
CA ALA A 153 0.50 4.84 3.10
C ALA A 153 -0.91 5.28 2.72
N VAL A 154 -1.11 5.67 1.46
CA VAL A 154 -2.44 5.92 0.89
C VAL A 154 -2.74 4.81 -0.11
N VAL A 155 -3.85 4.11 0.07
CA VAL A 155 -4.28 3.01 -0.81
C VAL A 155 -5.61 3.36 -1.44
N THR A 156 -5.62 3.48 -2.76
CA THR A 156 -6.78 3.91 -3.54
C THR A 156 -7.24 2.79 -4.46
N PRO A 157 -8.51 2.33 -4.39
CA PRO A 157 -9.07 1.41 -5.37
C PRO A 157 -9.06 2.03 -6.77
N LEU A 158 -8.63 1.25 -7.77
CA LEU A 158 -8.67 1.65 -9.18
C LEU A 158 -9.89 1.01 -9.86
N ALA A 159 -10.70 1.83 -10.51
CA ALA A 159 -11.80 1.35 -11.33
C ALA A 159 -11.27 0.54 -12.52
N VAL A 160 -11.94 -0.58 -12.83
CA VAL A 160 -11.71 -1.28 -14.09
C VAL A 160 -12.60 -0.60 -15.12
N GLU A 161 -11.98 0.12 -16.07
CA GLU A 161 -12.69 0.63 -17.23
C GLU A 161 -13.37 -0.53 -17.96
N ARG A 162 -14.70 -0.47 -18.04
CA ARG A 162 -15.46 -1.42 -18.86
C ARG A 162 -15.53 -0.79 -20.25
N PRO A 163 -14.98 -1.44 -21.30
CA PRO A 163 -15.20 -0.96 -22.65
C PRO A 163 -16.70 -0.91 -22.90
N GLN A 164 -17.19 0.27 -23.28
CA GLN A 164 -18.61 0.50 -23.56
C GLN A 164 -19.04 -0.46 -24.66
N THR A 165 -19.89 -1.42 -24.31
CA THR A 165 -20.46 -2.35 -25.30
C THR A 165 -21.57 -1.62 -26.05
N ASP A 166 -21.54 -1.72 -27.37
CA ASP A 166 -22.24 -0.90 -28.38
C ASP A 166 -23.64 -0.35 -28.03
N LEU A 167 -23.80 0.96 -28.27
CA LEU A 167 -25.04 1.73 -28.16
C LEU A 167 -26.11 1.36 -29.23
N PHE A 168 -25.84 0.42 -30.13
CA PHE A 168 -26.68 0.13 -31.31
C PHE A 168 -27.28 -1.28 -31.37
N GLY A 169 -27.45 -1.94 -30.22
CA GLY A 169 -28.07 -3.27 -30.13
C GLY A 169 -29.60 -3.28 -29.97
N ALA A 170 -30.36 -2.54 -30.78
CA ALA A 170 -31.82 -2.70 -30.87
C ALA A 170 -32.41 -2.02 -32.12
N VAL A 171 -32.31 -2.68 -33.29
CA VAL A 171 -33.32 -2.50 -34.35
C VAL A 171 -33.88 -3.89 -34.65
N ALA A 172 -34.72 -4.36 -33.72
CA ALA A 172 -35.49 -5.57 -33.89
C ALA A 172 -36.50 -5.37 -35.04
N GLN A 173 -36.55 -6.39 -35.88
CA GLN A 173 -37.52 -6.60 -36.95
C GLN A 173 -38.95 -6.37 -36.47
N GLU A 174 -39.73 -5.60 -37.22
CA GLU A 174 -41.18 -5.79 -37.33
C GLU A 174 -41.73 -4.95 -38.49
N ARG A 175 -41.99 -5.59 -39.64
CA ARG A 175 -43.17 -5.37 -40.50
C ARG A 175 -43.38 -6.59 -41.40
N LYS A 176 -44.11 -7.58 -40.90
CA LYS A 176 -44.98 -8.42 -41.71
C LYS A 176 -46.42 -8.17 -41.23
N ALA A 177 -47.15 -7.41 -42.02
CA ALA A 177 -48.60 -7.46 -42.21
C ALA A 177 -48.89 -6.73 -43.52
#